data_AF-Q2BWT6-F1
#
_entry.id   AF-Q2BWT6-F1
#
_cell.length_a   1.000
_cell.length_b   1.000
_cell.length_c   1.000
_cell.angle_alpha   90.00
_cell.angle_beta   90.00
_cell.angle_gamma   90.00
#
_symmetry.space_group_name_H-M   'P 1'
#
loop_
_entity.id
_entity.type
_entity.pdbx_description
1 polymer ?
#
loop_
_entity_poly.entity_id
_entity_poly.type
_entity_poly.pdbx_seq_one_letter_code
_entity_poly.pdbx_strand_id
1 'polypeptide(L)'
;FDFGITSETFARNNDEMMHSSIENVREQVMNDSSIPPSKKSREIVTRLHELGVFDLKDSAQIAAKGLDISIHTIYRYLREIRAHEV
;
A
#
# COMPACT_ATOMS: atom_id res chain seq x y z
N PHE A 1 -20.32 28.95 12.56
CA PHE A 1 -19.05 28.38 13.06
C PHE A 1 -18.36 27.79 11.87
N ASP A 2 -17.29 28.42 11.41
CA ASP A 2 -16.50 27.97 10.27
C ASP A 2 -15.68 26.76 10.74
N PHE A 3 -16.15 25.55 10.45
CA PHE A 3 -15.34 24.35 10.64
C PHE A 3 -14.33 24.33 9.49
N GLY A 4 -13.32 25.20 9.62
CA GLY A 4 -12.25 25.33 8.64
C GLY A 4 -11.58 23.98 8.50
N ILE A 5 -11.78 23.34 7.35
CA ILE A 5 -11.12 22.09 7.05
C ILE A 5 -9.63 22.42 6.93
N THR A 6 -8.87 22.12 7.98
CA THR A 6 -7.43 22.38 8.02
C THR A 6 -6.69 21.34 7.20
N SER A 7 -5.52 21.71 6.67
CA SER A 7 -4.63 20.74 6.01
C SER A 7 -4.31 19.54 6.92
N GLU A 8 -4.33 19.72 8.24
CA GLU A 8 -4.16 18.65 9.23
C GLU A 8 -5.30 17.63 9.19
N THR A 9 -6.55 18.07 8.99
CA THR A 9 -7.72 17.18 8.86
C THR A 9 -7.64 16.38 7.55
N PHE A 10 -7.25 17.01 6.45
CA PHE A 10 -7.07 16.33 5.17
C PHE A 10 -5.91 15.32 5.20
N ALA A 11 -4.76 15.69 5.76
CA ALA A 11 -3.61 14.81 5.87
C ALA A 11 -3.95 13.57 6.70
N ARG A 12 -4.62 13.76 7.85
CA ARG A 12 -5.06 12.65 8.70
C ARG A 12 -6.02 11.70 7.97
N ASN A 13 -6.99 12.23 7.23
CA ASN A 13 -7.92 11.40 6.48
C ASN A 13 -7.20 10.57 5.40
N ASN A 14 -6.21 11.16 4.71
CA ASN A 14 -5.43 10.43 3.71
C ASN A 14 -4.62 9.28 4.34
N ASP A 15 -4.01 9.51 5.51
CA ASP A 15 -3.28 8.47 6.24
C ASP A 15 -4.21 7.33 6.67
N GLU A 16 -5.37 7.65 7.25
CA GLU A 16 -6.37 6.66 7.68
C GLU A 16 -6.92 5.85 6.49
N MET A 17 -7.17 6.50 5.34
CA MET A 17 -7.61 5.83 4.11
C MET A 17 -6.52 4.91 3.54
N MET A 18 -5.25 5.35 3.57
CA MET A 18 -4.12 4.55 3.14
C MET A 18 -3.92 3.31 4.02
N HIS A 19 -3.94 3.49 5.35
CA HIS A 19 -3.86 2.37 6.30
C HIS A 19 -4.98 1.35 6.05
N SER A 20 -6.21 1.83 5.86
CA SER A 20 -7.36 0.99 5.57
C SER A 20 -7.20 0.23 4.25
N SER A 21 -6.67 0.88 3.21
CA SER A 21 -6.41 0.25 1.90
C SER A 21 -5.36 -0.86 2.01
N ILE A 22 -4.28 -0.61 2.76
CA ILE A 22 -3.21 -1.59 2.99
C ILE A 22 -3.74 -2.83 3.71
N GLU A 23 -4.51 -2.65 4.79
CA GLU A 23 -5.06 -3.79 5.54
C GLU A 23 -6.07 -4.58 4.69
N ASN A 24 -6.99 -3.90 4.01
CA ASN A 24 -7.99 -4.56 3.17
C ASN A 24 -7.34 -5.44 2.08
N VAL A 25 -6.33 -4.92 1.37
CA VAL A 25 -5.62 -5.70 0.34
C VAL A 25 -4.84 -6.84 0.97
N ARG A 26 -4.18 -6.60 2.10
CA ARG A 26 -3.44 -7.62 2.84
C ARG A 26 -4.35 -8.77 3.23
N GLU A 27 -5.50 -8.51 3.84
CA GLU A 27 -6.45 -9.55 4.25
C GLU A 27 -6.98 -10.33 3.04
N GLN A 28 -7.35 -9.65 1.95
CA GLN A 28 -7.82 -10.30 0.73
C GLN A 28 -6.76 -11.27 0.17
N VAL A 29 -5.51 -10.82 0.04
CA VAL A 29 -4.43 -11.65 -0.48
C VAL A 29 -4.04 -12.76 0.50
N MET A 30 -4.07 -12.51 1.80
CA MET A 30 -3.75 -13.51 2.82
C MET A 30 -4.79 -14.62 2.89
N ASN A 31 -6.06 -14.31 2.67
CA ASN A 31 -7.17 -15.28 2.65
C ASN A 31 -7.34 -16.00 1.31
N ASP A 32 -6.74 -15.49 0.23
CA ASP A 32 -6.76 -16.16 -1.07
C ASP A 32 -5.80 -17.36 -1.10
N SER A 33 -6.36 -18.56 -1.19
CA SER A 33 -5.62 -19.82 -1.25
C SER A 33 -5.03 -20.14 -2.62
N SER A 34 -5.45 -19.42 -3.68
CA SER A 34 -4.89 -19.56 -5.02
C SER A 34 -3.50 -18.92 -5.15
N ILE A 35 -3.16 -18.02 -4.23
CA ILE A 35 -1.87 -17.32 -4.21
C ILE A 35 -0.90 -18.07 -3.29
N PRO A 36 0.21 -18.61 -3.82
CA PRO A 36 1.23 -19.26 -3.00
C PRO A 36 1.75 -18.33 -1.91
N PRO A 37 2.04 -18.82 -0.68
CA PRO A 37 2.53 -17.98 0.42
C PRO A 37 3.75 -17.13 0.04
N SER A 38 4.68 -17.69 -0.75
CA SER A 38 5.88 -17.00 -1.24
C SER A 38 5.60 -15.84 -2.21
N LYS A 39 4.40 -15.77 -2.79
CA LYS A 39 3.98 -14.71 -3.71
C LYS A 39 3.09 -13.65 -3.07
N LYS A 40 2.55 -13.89 -1.87
CA LYS A 40 1.58 -12.99 -1.22
C LYS A 40 2.10 -11.57 -1.02
N SER A 41 3.34 -11.39 -0.54
CA SER A 41 3.89 -10.04 -0.34
C SER A 41 4.04 -9.26 -1.65
N ARG A 42 4.44 -9.93 -2.74
CA ARG A 42 4.55 -9.28 -4.06
C ARG A 42 3.17 -8.94 -4.61
N GLU A 43 2.21 -9.84 -4.45
CA GLU A 43 0.83 -9.61 -4.88
C GLU A 43 0.20 -8.41 -4.15
N ILE A 44 0.38 -8.29 -2.83
CA ILE A 44 -0.14 -7.14 -2.08
C ILE A 44 0.44 -5.83 -2.61
N VAL A 45 1.77 -5.77 -2.81
CA VAL A 45 2.41 -4.58 -3.38
C VAL A 45 1.92 -4.27 -4.79
N THR A 46 1.61 -5.30 -5.59
CA THR A 46 1.07 -5.13 -6.94
C THR A 46 -0.32 -4.50 -6.90
N ARG A 47 -1.24 -5.05 -6.10
CA ARG A 47 -2.60 -4.48 -5.96
C ARG A 47 -2.60 -3.07 -5.36
N LEU A 48 -1.73 -2.81 -4.38
CA LEU A 48 -1.58 -1.46 -3.82
C LEU A 48 -1.04 -0.45 -4.84
N HIS A 49 -0.17 -0.89 -5.75
CA HIS A 49 0.30 -0.07 -6.87
C HIS A 49 -0.83 0.24 -7.85
N GLU A 50 -1.62 -0.76 -8.25
CA GLU A 50 -2.78 -0.59 -9.14
C GLU A 50 -3.84 0.35 -8.54
N LEU A 51 -3.97 0.40 -7.22
CA LEU A 51 -4.85 1.32 -6.50
C LEU A 51 -4.28 2.74 -6.34
N GLY A 52 -3.05 3.00 -6.80
CA GLY A 52 -2.39 4.31 -6.65
C GLY A 52 -1.94 4.64 -5.22
N VAL A 53 -1.90 3.66 -4.31
CA VAL A 53 -1.53 3.90 -2.90
C VAL A 53 -0.11 4.46 -2.79
N PHE A 54 0.79 4.04 -3.67
CA PHE A 54 2.19 4.47 -3.64
C PHE A 54 2.43 5.89 -4.19
N ASP A 55 1.40 6.57 -4.68
CA ASP A 55 1.47 7.98 -5.06
C ASP A 55 1.38 8.91 -3.84
N LEU A 56 0.91 8.37 -2.70
CA LEU A 56 0.83 9.08 -1.44
C LEU A 56 2.19 9.13 -0.74
N LYS A 57 2.43 10.23 -0.04
CA LYS A 57 3.63 10.41 0.79
C LYS A 57 3.70 9.31 1.86
N ASP A 58 4.90 8.82 2.14
CA ASP A 58 5.22 7.83 3.19
C ASP A 58 4.56 6.44 3.01
N SER A 59 3.78 6.25 1.95
CA SER A 59 3.10 4.99 1.59
C SER A 59 4.01 3.77 1.57
N ALA A 60 5.21 3.88 0.99
CA ALA A 60 6.19 2.80 0.95
C ALA A 60 6.65 2.36 2.35
N GLN A 61 6.82 3.31 3.27
CA GLN A 61 7.22 3.02 4.65
C GLN A 61 6.07 2.38 5.43
N ILE A 62 4.85 2.87 5.24
CA ILE A 62 3.66 2.35 5.91
C ILE A 62 3.33 0.94 5.42
N ALA A 63 3.38 0.70 4.11
CA ALA A 63 3.20 -0.63 3.53
C ALA A 63 4.28 -1.61 4.01
N ALA A 64 5.55 -1.20 4.07
CA ALA A 64 6.63 -2.03 4.60
C ALA A 64 6.34 -2.51 6.03
N LYS A 65 5.89 -1.60 6.90
CA LYS A 65 5.49 -1.92 8.28
C LYS A 65 4.27 -2.84 8.34
N GLY A 66 3.23 -2.59 7.53
CA GLY A 66 2.01 -3.41 7.51
C GLY A 66 2.22 -4.82 6.97
N LEU A 67 3.23 -5.01 6.11
CA LEU A 67 3.57 -6.29 5.49
C LEU A 67 4.72 -7.03 6.18
N ASP A 68 5.33 -6.44 7.20
CA ASP A 68 6.52 -6.96 7.88
C ASP A 68 7.67 -7.30 6.92
N ILE A 69 7.96 -6.38 6.00
CA ILE A 69 9.07 -6.49 5.04
C ILE A 69 9.87 -5.19 4.98
N SER A 70 11.10 -5.26 4.45
CA SER A 70 11.92 -4.06 4.32
C SER A 70 11.37 -3.10 3.26
N ILE A 71 11.53 -1.80 3.47
CA ILE A 71 11.20 -0.78 2.48
C ILE A 71 11.96 -0.97 1.15
N HIS A 72 13.18 -1.51 1.21
CA HIS A 72 13.94 -1.88 0.02
C HIS A 72 13.24 -2.96 -0.82
N THR A 73 12.54 -3.89 -0.16
CA THR A 73 11.73 -4.93 -0.83
C THR A 73 10.52 -4.31 -1.52
N ILE A 74 9.83 -3.36 -0.87
CA ILE A 74 8.76 -2.58 -1.51
C ILE A 74 9.28 -1.91 -2.80
N TYR A 75 10.36 -1.14 -2.70
CA TYR A 75 10.93 -0.46 -3.87
C TYR A 75 11.41 -1.43 -4.94
N ARG A 76 11.94 -2.60 -4.58
CA ARG A 76 12.31 -3.64 -5.53
C ARG A 76 11.09 -4.10 -6.33
N TYR A 77 9.99 -4.47 -5.67
CA TYR A 77 8.76 -4.88 -6.35
C TYR A 77 8.19 -3.76 -7.22
N LEU A 78 8.14 -2.52 -6.73
CA LEU A 78 7.67 -1.38 -7.51
C LEU A 78 8.49 -1.14 -8.78
N ARG A 79 9.81 -1.30 -8.72
CA ARG A 79 10.66 -1.22 -9.92
C ARG A 79 10.40 -2.37 -10.89
N GLU A 80 10.23 -3.59 -10.40
CA GLU A 80 9.89 -4.75 -11.23
C GLU A 80 8.54 -4.55 -11.93
N ILE A 81 7.51 -4.11 -11.21
CA ILE A 81 6.16 -3.84 -11.76
C ILE A 81 6.26 -2.83 -12.92
N ARG A 82 6.87 -1.67 -12.68
CA ARG A 82 7.03 -0.63 -13.71
C ARG A 82 7.85 -1.08 -14.92
N ALA A 83 8.81 -1.98 -14.73
CA ALA A 83 9.60 -2.54 -15.82
C ALA A 83 8.82 -3.56 -16.67
N HIS A 84 7.65 -4.02 -16.22
CA HIS A 84 6.75 -4.91 -16.95
C HIS A 84 5.52 -4.21 -17.54
N GLU A 85 5.31 -2.93 -17.24
CA GLU A 85 4.23 -2.09 -17.82
C GLU A 85 4.60 -1.49 -19.18
N VAL A 86 5.84 -1.71 -19.65
CA VAL A 86 6.42 -1.22 -20.91
C VAL A 86 6.22 -2.17 -22.08
#